data_AF-A0A7C4K2M7-F1
#
_entry.id   AF-A0A7C4K2M7-F1
#
_cell.length_a   1.000
_cell.length_b   1.000
_cell.length_c   1.000
_cell.angle_alpha   90.00
_cell.angle_beta   90.00
_cell.angle_gamma   90.00
#
_symmetry.space_group_name_H-M   'P 1'
#
loop_
_entity.id
_entity.type
_entity.pdbx_description
1 polymer ?
#
loop_
_entity_poly.entity_id
_entity_poly.type
_entity_poly.pdbx_seq_one_letter_code
_entity_poly.pdbx_strand_id
1 'polypeptide(L)'
;MAAMNRIVEFIRSNKPKLFLVLAVIAGFLFGLLYAYVLVPVEYIDTTPDILRRDLQVDYMRMAIDSYQVNRDINLAVRRWMNLGEAAPDIFMEIQNNRGKQSLDAIQTYGRDVQIALNQISPPAPQEEQPSAGTSNFGRYLLIGLAVLALLAFVAALVYFFMRLMRRSSSGVLTPAMQAQQLSRQTEQTDYGSLGLADPIAHMMTTYVLGDNLYNESFSITSPAGEFLGEYGVDVSEKIGVGEPKRVTAMEVWLFDKNDIKTATKVLMSANAYNDLALRQRLEAKGELVLVEPQKQIVLETETLQMLVTVVELEYGEGPLPPNSYFERITLELAVWPKQG
;
A
#
# COMPACT_ATOMS: atom_id res chain seq x y z
N MET A 1 27.06 -3.47 11.66
CA MET A 1 26.46 -2.77 10.49
C MET A 1 26.53 -3.57 9.18
N ALA A 2 27.63 -4.29 8.89
CA ALA A 2 27.74 -5.09 7.66
C ALA A 2 26.68 -6.21 7.48
N ALA A 3 26.24 -6.85 8.58
CA ALA A 3 25.20 -7.88 8.52
C ALA A 3 23.81 -7.32 8.18
N MET A 4 23.48 -6.12 8.69
CA MET A 4 22.20 -5.46 8.44
C MET A 4 22.06 -5.04 6.98
N ASN A 5 23.13 -4.50 6.39
CA ASN A 5 23.13 -4.09 4.99
C ASN A 5 23.03 -5.28 4.03
N ARG A 6 23.66 -6.42 4.37
CA ARG A 6 23.52 -7.67 3.60
C ARG A 6 22.12 -8.24 3.63
N ILE A 7 21.43 -8.14 4.77
CA ILE A 7 20.03 -8.57 4.90
C ILE A 7 19.11 -7.67 4.05
N VAL A 8 19.35 -6.35 4.08
CA VAL A 8 18.58 -5.38 3.28
C VAL A 8 18.80 -5.57 1.77
N GLU A 9 20.04 -5.82 1.32
CA GLU A 9 20.34 -6.14 -0.08
C GLU A 9 19.73 -7.47 -0.52
N PHE A 10 19.78 -8.50 0.32
CA PHE A 10 19.18 -9.80 0.03
C PHE A 10 17.64 -9.72 -0.09
N ILE A 11 16.98 -8.95 0.79
CA ILE A 11 15.53 -8.69 0.74
C ILE A 11 15.14 -7.90 -0.53
N ARG A 12 15.99 -6.98 -0.99
CA ARG A 12 15.75 -6.19 -2.21
C ARG A 12 15.95 -7.01 -3.49
N SER A 13 16.87 -7.98 -3.49
CA SER A 13 17.22 -8.82 -4.65
C SER A 13 16.24 -9.98 -4.86
N ASN A 14 15.70 -10.58 -3.80
CA ASN A 14 14.86 -11.77 -3.89
C ASN A 14 13.39 -11.48 -3.54
N LYS A 15 12.58 -11.19 -4.59
CA LYS A 15 11.10 -11.09 -4.56
C LYS A 15 10.54 -10.52 -3.25
N PRO A 16 10.52 -9.18 -3.04
CA PRO A 16 10.09 -8.55 -1.79
C PRO A 16 8.68 -8.97 -1.32
N LYS A 17 7.85 -9.44 -2.25
CA LYS A 17 6.51 -9.99 -1.99
C LYS A 17 6.53 -11.29 -1.15
N LEU A 18 7.54 -12.15 -1.28
CA LEU A 18 7.65 -13.41 -0.53
C LEU A 18 8.04 -13.16 0.93
N PHE A 19 8.94 -12.19 1.17
CA PHE A 19 9.38 -11.81 2.51
C PHE A 19 8.26 -11.17 3.33
N LEU A 20 7.42 -10.35 2.71
CA LEU A 20 6.27 -9.75 3.40
C LEU A 20 5.28 -10.83 3.88
N VAL A 21 5.00 -11.83 3.03
CA VAL A 21 4.12 -12.96 3.41
C VAL A 21 4.75 -13.78 4.54
N LEU A 22 6.04 -14.08 4.47
CA LEU A 22 6.75 -14.82 5.52
C LEU A 22 6.76 -14.07 6.86
N ALA A 23 6.92 -12.75 6.85
CA ALA A 23 6.92 -11.93 8.06
C ALA A 23 5.55 -11.92 8.76
N VAL A 24 4.46 -11.85 7.99
CA VAL A 24 3.09 -11.91 8.54
C VAL A 24 2.81 -13.29 9.15
N ILE A 25 3.20 -14.37 8.45
CA ILE A 25 3.03 -15.73 8.96
C ILE A 25 3.83 -15.92 10.26
N ALA A 26 5.09 -15.45 10.30
CA ALA A 26 5.91 -15.53 11.48
C ALA A 26 5.29 -14.75 12.66
N GLY A 27 4.81 -13.52 12.43
CA GLY A 27 4.15 -12.71 13.46
C GLY A 27 2.90 -13.37 14.04
N PHE A 28 2.08 -13.99 13.19
CA PHE A 28 0.90 -14.73 13.64
C PHE A 28 1.24 -15.94 14.51
N LEU A 29 2.23 -16.74 14.08
CA LEU A 29 2.69 -17.91 14.85
C LEU A 29 3.25 -17.50 16.22
N PHE A 30 4.01 -16.39 16.27
CA PHE A 30 4.53 -15.85 17.53
C PHE A 30 3.42 -15.35 18.47
N GLY A 31 2.41 -14.65 17.94
CA GLY A 31 1.28 -14.18 18.74
C GLY A 31 0.48 -15.33 19.36
N LEU A 32 0.26 -16.41 18.62
CA LEU A 32 -0.47 -17.59 19.10
C LEU A 32 0.33 -18.35 20.17
N LEU A 33 1.65 -18.48 19.99
CA LEU A 33 2.53 -19.07 20.99
C LEU A 33 2.54 -18.25 22.29
N TYR A 34 2.57 -16.92 22.19
CA TYR A 34 2.50 -16.04 23.36
C TYR A 34 1.19 -16.22 24.14
N ALA A 35 0.06 -16.19 23.44
CA ALA A 35 -1.26 -16.25 24.06
C ALA A 35 -1.55 -17.61 24.75
N TYR A 36 -1.02 -18.72 24.23
CA TYR A 36 -1.32 -20.05 24.80
C TYR A 36 -0.25 -20.59 25.74
N VAL A 37 1.02 -20.19 25.58
CA VAL A 37 2.14 -20.74 26.38
C VAL A 37 2.54 -19.81 27.52
N LEU A 38 2.52 -18.49 27.29
CA LEU A 38 3.02 -17.52 28.26
C LEU A 38 1.92 -16.96 29.17
N VAL A 39 0.67 -16.88 28.69
CA VAL A 39 -0.46 -16.32 29.45
C VAL A 39 -1.72 -17.16 29.25
N PRO A 40 -1.85 -18.34 29.88
CA PRO A 40 -3.08 -19.13 29.80
C PRO A 40 -4.26 -18.36 30.38
N VAL A 41 -5.43 -18.53 29.78
CA VAL A 41 -6.68 -17.90 30.25
C VAL A 41 -7.18 -18.63 31.50
N GLU A 42 -7.29 -17.93 32.61
CA GLU A 42 -7.88 -18.44 33.85
C GLU A 42 -9.35 -18.02 33.96
N TYR A 43 -10.22 -18.96 34.35
CA TYR A 43 -11.64 -18.69 34.63
C TYR A 43 -11.81 -18.50 36.13
N ILE A 44 -12.35 -17.36 36.56
CA ILE A 44 -12.58 -17.00 37.97
C ILE A 44 -14.10 -16.91 38.21
N ASP A 45 -14.57 -17.34 39.38
CA ASP A 45 -15.97 -17.25 39.86
C ASP A 45 -17.03 -18.03 39.06
N THR A 46 -16.72 -19.28 38.70
CA THR A 46 -17.66 -20.15 37.99
C THR A 46 -18.66 -20.83 38.93
N THR A 47 -19.76 -21.34 38.39
CA THR A 47 -20.75 -22.12 39.12
C THR A 47 -20.24 -23.53 39.49
N PRO A 48 -20.80 -24.17 40.55
CA PRO A 48 -20.46 -25.53 40.98
C PRO A 48 -20.65 -26.63 39.92
N ASP A 49 -21.42 -26.38 38.87
CA ASP A 49 -21.64 -27.29 37.74
C ASP A 49 -20.36 -27.68 36.99
N ILE A 50 -19.32 -26.83 37.00
CA ILE A 50 -18.02 -27.15 36.38
C ILE A 50 -17.03 -27.82 37.33
N LEU A 51 -17.39 -28.00 38.61
CA LEU A 51 -16.52 -28.69 39.58
C LEU A 51 -16.33 -30.16 39.21
N ARG A 52 -15.22 -30.75 39.66
CA ARG A 52 -15.01 -32.20 39.57
C ARG A 52 -16.12 -32.92 40.33
N ARG A 53 -16.52 -34.11 39.85
CA ARG A 53 -17.69 -34.85 40.33
C ARG A 53 -17.70 -35.09 41.85
N ASP A 54 -16.55 -35.40 42.45
CA ASP A 54 -16.40 -35.55 43.90
C ASP A 54 -16.69 -34.25 44.67
N LEU A 55 -16.21 -33.11 44.16
CA LEU A 55 -16.48 -31.79 44.74
C LEU A 55 -17.95 -31.37 44.56
N GLN A 56 -18.59 -31.76 43.47
CA GLN A 56 -20.03 -31.55 43.28
C GLN A 56 -20.85 -32.33 44.31
N VAL A 57 -20.45 -33.59 44.60
CA VAL A 57 -21.04 -34.41 45.66
C VAL A 57 -20.85 -33.72 47.00
N ASP A 58 -19.63 -33.31 47.36
CA ASP A 58 -19.36 -32.63 48.62
C ASP A 58 -20.16 -31.32 48.76
N TYR A 59 -20.30 -30.56 47.68
CA TYR A 59 -21.12 -29.36 47.63
C TYR A 59 -22.61 -29.67 47.90
N MET A 60 -23.17 -30.71 47.28
CA MET A 60 -24.54 -31.13 47.55
C MET A 60 -24.71 -31.65 48.99
N ARG A 61 -23.71 -32.34 49.55
CA ARG A 61 -23.74 -32.75 50.97
C ARG A 61 -23.80 -31.54 51.90
N MET A 62 -22.95 -30.53 51.65
CA MET A 62 -22.98 -29.28 52.41
C MET A 62 -24.30 -28.53 52.23
N ALA A 63 -24.93 -28.59 51.05
CA ALA A 63 -26.24 -28.00 50.83
C ALA A 63 -27.34 -28.67 51.68
N ILE A 64 -27.34 -30.01 51.75
CA ILE A 64 -28.25 -30.80 52.60
C ILE A 64 -28.04 -30.46 54.08
N ASP A 65 -26.79 -30.47 54.54
CA ASP A 65 -26.45 -30.21 55.94
C ASP A 65 -26.83 -28.77 56.33
N SER A 66 -26.53 -27.81 55.46
CA SER A 66 -26.92 -26.41 55.65
C SER A 66 -28.43 -26.25 55.74
N TYR A 67 -29.21 -26.92 54.89
CA TYR A 67 -30.67 -26.86 54.91
C TYR A 67 -31.25 -27.43 56.21
N GLN A 68 -30.66 -28.51 56.73
CA GLN A 68 -31.07 -29.08 58.01
C GLN A 68 -30.96 -28.08 59.15
N VAL A 69 -29.92 -27.22 59.13
CA VAL A 69 -29.66 -26.22 60.16
C VAL A 69 -30.47 -24.95 59.96
N ASN A 70 -30.45 -24.38 58.75
CA ASN A 70 -31.01 -23.04 58.50
C ASN A 70 -32.50 -23.07 58.07
N ARG A 71 -33.01 -24.20 57.59
CA ARG A 71 -34.35 -24.36 57.02
C ARG A 71 -34.68 -23.35 55.91
N ASP A 72 -33.67 -22.82 55.23
CA ASP A 72 -33.83 -21.85 54.14
C ASP A 72 -34.01 -22.59 52.81
N ILE A 73 -35.27 -22.72 52.40
CA ILE A 73 -35.64 -23.41 51.16
C ILE A 73 -35.16 -22.67 49.91
N ASN A 74 -35.12 -21.33 49.93
CA ASN A 74 -34.70 -20.54 48.76
C ASN A 74 -33.20 -20.73 48.48
N LEU A 75 -32.39 -20.78 49.54
CA LEU A 75 -30.97 -21.07 49.43
C LEU A 75 -30.72 -22.51 48.97
N ALA A 76 -31.48 -23.47 49.48
CA ALA A 76 -31.39 -24.88 49.07
C ALA A 76 -31.69 -25.05 47.56
N VAL A 77 -32.78 -24.44 47.07
CA VAL A 77 -33.13 -24.45 45.65
C VAL A 77 -32.07 -23.77 44.80
N ARG A 78 -31.54 -22.60 45.20
CA ARG A 78 -30.48 -21.92 44.46
C ARG A 78 -29.23 -22.80 44.33
N ARG A 79 -28.83 -23.46 45.43
CA ARG A 79 -27.67 -24.36 45.42
C ARG A 79 -27.90 -25.59 44.53
N TRP A 80 -29.12 -26.11 44.53
CA TRP A 80 -29.54 -27.17 43.61
C TRP A 80 -29.43 -26.73 42.14
N MET A 81 -29.95 -25.55 41.80
CA MET A 81 -29.88 -25.00 40.44
C MET A 81 -28.45 -24.72 39.98
N ASN A 82 -27.59 -24.23 40.89
CA ASN A 82 -26.18 -23.94 40.62
C ASN A 82 -25.33 -25.18 40.27
N LEU A 83 -25.80 -26.39 40.61
CA LEU A 83 -25.19 -27.66 40.19
C LEU A 83 -25.62 -28.10 38.79
N GLY A 84 -26.60 -27.41 38.19
CA GLY A 84 -27.11 -27.68 36.85
C GLY A 84 -27.75 -29.07 36.70
N GLU A 85 -27.63 -29.63 35.50
CA GLU A 85 -28.24 -30.91 35.12
C GLU A 85 -27.72 -32.10 35.94
N ALA A 86 -26.56 -31.97 36.58
CA ALA A 86 -25.97 -33.03 37.38
C ALA A 86 -26.62 -33.20 38.77
N ALA A 87 -27.40 -32.20 39.25
CA ALA A 87 -27.98 -32.21 40.58
C ALA A 87 -28.83 -33.44 40.93
N PRO A 88 -29.76 -33.92 40.07
CA PRO A 88 -30.53 -35.13 40.33
C PRO A 88 -29.66 -36.37 40.49
N ASP A 89 -28.66 -36.55 39.63
CA ASP A 89 -27.76 -37.70 39.66
C ASP A 89 -26.88 -37.70 40.91
N ILE A 90 -26.36 -36.53 41.30
CA ILE A 90 -25.58 -36.34 42.54
C ILE A 90 -26.44 -36.66 43.75
N PHE A 91 -27.70 -36.22 43.74
CA PHE A 91 -28.61 -36.48 44.83
C PHE A 91 -28.93 -37.97 44.97
N MET A 92 -29.17 -38.68 43.85
CA MET A 92 -29.32 -40.14 43.85
C MET A 92 -28.05 -40.84 44.36
N GLU A 93 -26.88 -40.36 43.98
CA GLU A 93 -25.60 -40.88 44.46
C GLU A 93 -25.48 -40.75 45.99
N ILE A 94 -25.89 -39.62 46.56
CA ILE A 94 -25.90 -39.38 48.02
C ILE A 94 -26.97 -40.24 48.71
N GLN A 95 -28.12 -40.48 48.08
CA GLN A 95 -29.14 -41.39 48.62
C GLN A 95 -28.61 -42.82 48.74
N ASN A 96 -27.86 -43.28 47.74
CA ASN A 96 -27.26 -44.62 47.72
C ASN A 96 -26.02 -44.71 48.63
N ASN A 97 -25.26 -43.63 48.77
CA ASN A 97 -24.07 -43.55 49.61
C ASN A 97 -24.18 -42.38 50.60
N ARG A 98 -24.93 -42.58 51.68
CA ARG A 98 -25.22 -41.52 52.67
C ARG A 98 -23.99 -41.02 53.42
N GLY A 99 -22.93 -41.83 53.53
CA GLY A 99 -21.79 -41.50 54.37
C GLY A 99 -22.22 -41.23 55.82
N LYS A 100 -21.92 -40.02 56.32
CA LYS A 100 -22.24 -39.58 57.69
C LYS A 100 -23.59 -38.85 57.83
N GLN A 101 -24.30 -38.60 56.72
CA GLN A 101 -25.51 -37.79 56.74
C GLN A 101 -26.72 -38.60 57.18
N SER A 102 -27.63 -37.94 57.91
CA SER A 102 -28.85 -38.58 58.39
C SER A 102 -29.79 -38.90 57.22
N LEU A 103 -30.48 -40.03 57.28
CA LEU A 103 -31.47 -40.40 56.26
C LEU A 103 -32.59 -39.36 56.18
N ASP A 104 -33.02 -38.87 57.35
CA ASP A 104 -34.05 -37.86 57.49
C ASP A 104 -33.68 -36.53 56.81
N ALA A 105 -32.44 -36.06 56.97
CA ALA A 105 -31.98 -34.83 56.32
C ALA A 105 -31.98 -34.93 54.79
N ILE A 106 -31.50 -36.05 54.25
CA ILE A 106 -31.48 -36.29 52.80
C ILE A 106 -32.91 -36.34 52.25
N GLN A 107 -33.82 -37.08 52.90
CA GLN A 107 -35.20 -37.20 52.46
C GLN A 107 -35.97 -35.89 52.56
N THR A 108 -35.79 -35.15 53.67
CA THR A 108 -36.43 -33.85 53.89
C THR A 108 -35.94 -32.83 52.87
N TYR A 109 -34.64 -32.74 52.63
CA TYR A 109 -34.06 -31.87 51.61
C TYR A 109 -34.62 -32.19 50.21
N GLY A 110 -34.56 -33.46 49.79
CA GLY A 110 -35.04 -33.86 48.46
C GLY A 110 -36.53 -33.58 48.26
N ARG A 111 -37.37 -33.89 49.25
CA ARG A 111 -38.80 -33.62 49.18
C ARG A 111 -39.09 -32.13 49.09
N ASP A 112 -38.51 -31.34 49.99
CA ASP A 112 -38.84 -29.92 50.10
C ASP A 112 -38.30 -29.13 48.90
N VAL A 113 -37.08 -29.45 48.44
CA VAL A 113 -36.50 -28.86 47.21
C VAL A 113 -37.33 -29.27 45.99
N GLN A 114 -37.77 -30.52 45.88
CA GLN A 114 -38.63 -30.94 44.76
C GLN A 114 -39.97 -30.22 44.76
N ILE A 115 -40.60 -30.06 45.93
CA ILE A 115 -41.85 -29.29 46.07
C ILE A 115 -41.62 -27.84 45.66
N ALA A 116 -40.54 -27.21 46.14
CA ALA A 116 -40.21 -25.83 45.81
C ALA A 116 -39.91 -25.66 44.32
N LEU A 117 -39.13 -26.56 43.71
CA LEU A 117 -38.87 -26.60 42.26
C LEU A 117 -40.16 -26.73 41.45
N ASN A 118 -41.13 -27.51 41.92
CA ASN A 118 -42.44 -27.66 41.28
C ASN A 118 -43.37 -26.45 41.48
N GLN A 119 -43.19 -25.68 42.56
CA GLN A 119 -43.97 -24.47 42.86
C GLN A 119 -43.38 -23.20 42.24
N ILE A 120 -42.12 -23.24 41.84
CA ILE A 120 -41.51 -22.23 40.99
C ILE A 120 -42.13 -22.39 39.60
N SER A 121 -43.24 -21.67 39.36
CA SER A 121 -43.55 -21.21 38.01
C SER A 121 -42.26 -20.61 37.47
N PRO A 122 -41.82 -20.94 36.24
CA PRO A 122 -40.55 -20.43 35.72
C PRO A 122 -40.56 -18.91 35.94
N PRO A 123 -39.57 -18.33 36.64
CA PRO A 123 -39.45 -16.89 36.61
C PRO A 123 -39.49 -16.49 35.14
N ALA A 124 -40.36 -15.52 34.80
CA ALA A 124 -40.30 -14.88 33.49
C ALA A 124 -38.82 -14.64 33.21
N PRO A 125 -38.29 -15.08 32.05
CA PRO A 125 -36.86 -15.06 31.81
C PRO A 125 -36.35 -13.67 32.15
N GLN A 126 -35.61 -13.56 33.25
CA GLN A 126 -34.66 -12.46 33.34
C GLN A 126 -33.79 -12.67 32.10
N GLU A 127 -33.61 -11.61 31.33
CA GLU A 127 -32.69 -11.58 30.21
C GLU A 127 -31.29 -11.89 30.75
N GLU A 128 -31.01 -13.17 30.94
CA GLU A 128 -29.70 -13.73 30.76
C GLU A 128 -29.36 -13.40 29.32
N GLN A 129 -28.45 -12.44 29.17
CA GLN A 129 -27.63 -12.36 27.98
C GLN A 129 -27.23 -13.79 27.62
N PRO A 130 -27.49 -14.24 26.38
CA PRO A 130 -27.29 -15.62 26.02
C PRO A 130 -25.82 -15.97 26.21
N SER A 131 -25.49 -16.65 27.31
CA SER A 131 -24.37 -17.58 27.31
C SER A 131 -24.83 -18.73 26.42
N ALA A 132 -24.57 -18.58 25.12
CA ALA A 132 -24.77 -19.64 24.17
C ALA A 132 -24.10 -20.89 24.71
N GLY A 133 -24.91 -21.84 25.18
CA GLY A 133 -24.58 -23.24 25.36
C GLY A 133 -24.20 -23.77 24.00
N THR A 134 -23.00 -23.42 23.57
CA THR A 134 -22.44 -23.86 22.31
C THR A 134 -21.90 -25.23 22.65
N SER A 135 -22.61 -26.28 22.19
CA SER A 135 -22.06 -27.63 22.17
C SER A 135 -20.59 -27.54 21.73
N ASN A 136 -19.69 -28.30 22.35
CA ASN A 136 -18.26 -28.23 21.99
C ASN A 136 -18.07 -28.31 20.46
N PHE A 137 -18.92 -29.09 19.79
CA PHE A 137 -19.05 -29.13 18.33
C PHE A 137 -19.41 -27.77 17.69
N GLY A 138 -20.45 -27.08 18.14
CA GLY A 138 -20.80 -25.74 17.66
C GLY A 138 -19.69 -24.71 17.92
N ARG A 139 -18.94 -24.83 19.02
CA ARG A 139 -17.84 -23.90 19.35
C ARG A 139 -16.66 -24.13 18.40
N TYR A 140 -16.31 -25.39 18.14
CA TYR A 140 -15.28 -25.72 17.14
C TYR A 140 -15.75 -25.40 15.70
N LEU A 141 -17.04 -25.53 15.40
CA LEU A 141 -17.61 -25.15 14.10
C LEU A 141 -17.55 -23.63 13.89
N LEU A 142 -17.89 -22.84 14.91
CA LEU A 142 -17.81 -21.37 14.86
C LEU A 142 -16.37 -20.89 14.78
N ILE A 143 -15.44 -21.49 15.53
CA ILE A 143 -14.01 -21.20 15.43
C ILE A 143 -13.49 -21.58 14.03
N GLY A 144 -13.88 -22.75 13.50
CA GLY A 144 -13.52 -23.19 12.16
C GLY A 144 -14.03 -22.22 11.08
N LEU A 145 -15.28 -21.76 11.20
CA LEU A 145 -15.86 -20.77 10.31
C LEU A 145 -15.17 -19.40 10.43
N ALA A 146 -14.83 -18.97 11.65
CA ALA A 146 -14.11 -17.72 11.87
C ALA A 146 -12.69 -17.75 11.26
N VAL A 147 -11.99 -18.87 11.40
CA VAL A 147 -10.67 -19.08 10.77
C VAL A 147 -10.79 -19.11 9.25
N LEU A 148 -11.79 -19.81 8.70
CA LEU A 148 -12.04 -19.84 7.26
C LEU A 148 -12.43 -18.45 6.72
N ALA A 149 -13.23 -17.68 7.45
CA ALA A 149 -13.58 -16.31 7.09
C ALA A 149 -12.36 -15.39 7.13
N LEU A 150 -11.48 -15.54 8.13
CA LEU A 150 -10.22 -14.79 8.21
C LEU A 150 -9.28 -15.16 7.06
N LEU A 151 -9.13 -16.44 6.73
CA LEU A 151 -8.32 -16.90 5.59
C LEU A 151 -8.89 -16.41 4.27
N ALA A 152 -10.22 -16.43 4.09
CA ALA A 152 -10.89 -15.89 2.92
C ALA A 152 -10.71 -14.37 2.82
N PHE A 153 -10.76 -13.65 3.94
CA PHE A 153 -10.52 -12.21 3.99
C PHE A 153 -9.08 -11.84 3.63
N VAL A 154 -8.10 -12.57 4.18
CA VAL A 154 -6.68 -12.41 3.83
C VAL A 154 -6.45 -12.77 2.36
N ALA A 155 -7.04 -13.86 1.85
CA ALA A 155 -6.95 -14.22 0.44
C ALA A 155 -7.59 -13.18 -0.48
N ALA A 156 -8.72 -12.58 -0.07
CA ALA A 156 -9.39 -11.51 -0.79
C ALA A 156 -8.56 -10.22 -0.78
N LEU A 157 -7.94 -9.86 0.35
CA LEU A 157 -7.02 -8.72 0.44
C LEU A 157 -5.78 -8.94 -0.44
N VAL A 158 -5.17 -10.12 -0.39
CA VAL A 158 -4.04 -10.49 -1.25
C VAL A 158 -4.45 -10.46 -2.72
N TYR A 159 -5.61 -11.03 -3.08
CA TYR A 159 -6.13 -11.00 -4.45
C TYR A 159 -6.43 -9.56 -4.91
N PHE A 160 -7.05 -8.74 -4.06
CA PHE A 160 -7.36 -7.34 -4.35
C PHE A 160 -6.08 -6.52 -4.51
N PHE A 161 -5.08 -6.68 -3.63
CA PHE A 161 -3.78 -6.04 -3.77
C PHE A 161 -3.01 -6.53 -5.00
N MET A 162 -3.04 -7.84 -5.29
CA MET A 162 -2.48 -8.39 -6.52
C MET A 162 -3.20 -7.84 -7.75
N ARG A 163 -4.51 -7.64 -7.71
CA ARG A 163 -5.31 -7.07 -8.81
C ARG A 163 -5.06 -5.57 -8.98
N LEU A 164 -4.91 -4.84 -7.89
CA LEU A 164 -4.59 -3.41 -7.89
C LEU A 164 -3.17 -3.17 -8.40
N MET A 165 -2.21 -4.02 -8.00
CA MET A 165 -0.85 -3.99 -8.55
C MET A 165 -0.75 -4.57 -9.97
N ARG A 166 -1.64 -5.48 -10.39
CA ARG A 166 -1.74 -5.95 -11.79
C ARG A 166 -2.32 -4.89 -12.73
N ARG A 167 -2.81 -3.76 -12.22
CA ARG A 167 -3.21 -2.59 -13.03
C ARG A 167 -2.07 -1.61 -13.29
N SER A 168 -0.85 -1.87 -12.82
CA SER A 168 0.33 -1.12 -13.24
C SER A 168 1.29 -2.08 -13.95
N SER A 169 1.58 -1.79 -15.22
CA SER A 169 2.34 -2.58 -16.20
C SER A 169 1.52 -3.48 -17.14
N SER A 170 0.60 -2.89 -17.91
CA SER A 170 0.66 -3.22 -19.34
C SER A 170 2.06 -2.82 -19.81
N GLY A 171 2.86 -3.75 -20.33
CA GLY A 171 4.23 -3.51 -20.83
C GLY A 171 4.33 -2.59 -22.04
N VAL A 172 3.38 -1.67 -22.20
CA VAL A 172 3.43 -0.57 -23.15
C VAL A 172 4.14 0.57 -22.42
N LEU A 173 5.42 0.78 -22.74
CA LEU A 173 6.13 1.98 -22.31
C LEU A 173 5.32 3.19 -22.78
N THR A 174 5.02 4.12 -21.88
CA THR A 174 4.43 5.39 -22.32
C THR A 174 5.45 6.14 -23.18
N PRO A 175 5.03 7.01 -24.11
CA PRO A 175 5.97 7.82 -24.90
C PRO A 175 6.99 8.57 -24.03
N ALA A 176 6.57 9.15 -22.91
CA ALA A 176 7.46 9.80 -21.94
C ALA A 176 8.48 8.84 -21.29
N MET A 177 8.07 7.60 -20.96
CA MET A 177 9.01 6.59 -20.43
C MET A 177 10.03 6.15 -21.50
N GLN A 178 9.59 6.03 -22.74
CA GLN A 178 10.45 5.70 -23.87
C GLN A 178 11.45 6.85 -24.13
N ALA A 179 10.98 8.09 -24.15
CA ALA A 179 11.81 9.29 -24.22
C ALA A 179 12.93 9.28 -23.16
N GLN A 180 12.57 9.10 -21.89
CA GLN A 180 13.55 9.07 -20.81
C GLN A 180 14.57 7.93 -20.93
N GLN A 181 14.16 6.76 -21.44
CA GLN A 181 15.07 5.64 -21.69
C GLN A 181 16.04 5.96 -22.83
N LEU A 182 15.56 6.56 -23.92
CA LEU A 182 16.38 6.98 -25.06
C LEU A 182 17.42 8.01 -24.62
N SER A 183 17.02 9.07 -23.90
CA SER A 183 17.95 10.10 -23.44
C SER A 183 19.06 9.55 -22.54
N ARG A 184 18.81 8.48 -21.78
CA ARG A 184 19.83 7.81 -20.94
C ARG A 184 20.74 6.86 -21.72
N GLN A 185 20.29 6.34 -22.85
CA GLN A 185 21.06 5.40 -23.68
C GLN A 185 21.92 6.13 -24.72
N THR A 186 21.52 7.34 -25.12
CA THR A 186 22.30 8.18 -26.02
C THR A 186 23.60 8.63 -25.35
N GLU A 187 24.72 8.41 -26.03
CA GLU A 187 26.04 8.84 -25.57
C GLU A 187 26.12 10.37 -25.57
N GLN A 188 26.59 10.94 -24.46
CA GLN A 188 26.81 12.38 -24.34
C GLN A 188 28.15 12.76 -24.96
N THR A 189 28.20 13.94 -25.57
CA THR A 189 29.43 14.48 -26.16
C THR A 189 30.43 14.81 -25.05
N ASP A 190 31.62 14.22 -25.14
CA ASP A 190 32.76 14.57 -24.27
C ASP A 190 33.44 15.85 -24.79
N TYR A 191 32.96 17.00 -24.30
CA TYR A 191 33.50 18.31 -24.67
C TYR A 191 34.98 18.50 -24.26
N GLY A 192 35.41 17.88 -23.16
CA GLY A 192 36.80 17.93 -22.71
C GLY A 192 37.76 17.25 -23.69
N SER A 193 37.35 16.12 -24.28
CA SER A 193 38.12 15.45 -25.35
C SER A 193 38.27 16.29 -26.63
N LEU A 194 37.33 17.22 -26.86
CA LEU A 194 37.32 18.13 -28.00
C LEU A 194 38.12 19.42 -27.73
N GLY A 195 38.75 19.53 -26.56
CA GLY A 195 39.53 20.72 -26.16
C GLY A 195 38.66 21.92 -25.74
N LEU A 196 37.37 21.70 -25.49
CA LEU A 196 36.47 22.70 -24.92
C LEU A 196 36.47 22.58 -23.38
N ALA A 197 36.06 23.65 -22.69
CA ALA A 197 35.85 23.58 -21.25
C ALA A 197 34.68 22.64 -20.93
N ASP A 198 34.67 22.04 -19.74
CA ASP A 198 33.52 21.24 -19.31
C ASP A 198 32.30 22.16 -19.06
N PRO A 199 31.10 21.77 -19.55
CA PRO A 199 29.89 22.52 -19.29
C PRO A 199 29.53 22.51 -17.80
N ILE A 200 29.00 23.64 -17.30
CA ILE A 200 28.51 23.75 -15.92
C ILE A 200 27.14 23.11 -15.72
N ALA A 201 26.40 22.90 -16.82
CA ALA A 201 25.18 22.12 -16.85
C ALA A 201 25.08 21.40 -18.21
N HIS A 202 24.74 20.11 -18.17
CA HIS A 202 24.73 19.25 -19.35
C HIS A 202 23.63 18.21 -19.21
N MET A 203 22.72 18.19 -20.19
CA MET A 203 21.58 17.27 -20.17
C MET A 203 21.25 16.77 -21.58
N MET A 204 20.79 15.53 -21.65
CA MET A 204 20.21 14.94 -22.85
C MET A 204 18.71 14.81 -22.64
N THR A 205 17.92 15.25 -23.63
CA THR A 205 16.46 15.12 -23.60
C THR A 205 15.94 14.65 -24.95
N THR A 206 14.88 13.83 -24.93
CA THR A 206 14.28 13.25 -26.13
C THR A 206 12.78 13.47 -26.10
N TYR A 207 12.23 13.99 -27.19
CA TYR A 207 10.79 13.94 -27.44
C TYR A 207 10.47 12.69 -28.27
N VAL A 208 9.37 12.02 -27.94
CA VAL A 208 8.80 10.89 -28.70
C VAL A 208 7.34 11.19 -28.99
N LEU A 209 6.87 10.85 -30.20
CA LEU A 209 5.49 11.05 -30.63
C LEU A 209 4.49 10.51 -29.58
N GLY A 210 3.54 11.36 -29.21
CA GLY A 210 2.54 11.05 -28.18
C GLY A 210 2.93 11.52 -26.78
N ASP A 211 4.13 12.06 -26.58
CA ASP A 211 4.46 12.80 -25.37
C ASP A 211 3.87 14.21 -25.43
N ASN A 212 2.58 14.30 -25.12
CA ASN A 212 1.81 15.54 -25.18
C ASN A 212 2.21 16.57 -24.11
N LEU A 213 2.97 16.15 -23.09
CA LEU A 213 3.39 16.95 -21.94
C LEU A 213 4.90 17.21 -21.92
N TYR A 214 5.58 16.96 -23.02
CA TYR A 214 7.00 17.22 -23.15
C TYR A 214 7.32 18.69 -22.86
N ASN A 215 7.85 18.92 -21.67
CA ASN A 215 8.26 20.21 -21.12
C ASN A 215 9.32 19.91 -20.06
N GLU A 216 10.57 20.07 -20.46
CA GLU A 216 11.73 19.75 -19.64
C GLU A 216 12.40 21.05 -19.22
N SER A 217 12.74 21.15 -17.93
CA SER A 217 13.40 22.31 -17.33
C SER A 217 14.47 21.85 -16.35
N PHE A 218 15.65 22.44 -16.46
CA PHE A 218 16.83 22.08 -15.70
C PHE A 218 17.46 23.33 -15.08
N SER A 219 17.77 23.27 -13.80
CA SER A 219 18.42 24.37 -13.09
C SER A 219 19.93 24.36 -13.32
N ILE A 220 20.51 25.55 -13.46
CA ILE A 220 21.95 25.79 -13.61
C ILE A 220 22.45 26.27 -12.25
N THR A 221 23.39 25.54 -11.68
CA THR A 221 24.01 25.89 -10.41
C THR A 221 25.52 25.94 -10.53
N SER A 222 26.15 26.87 -9.82
CA SER A 222 27.61 26.93 -9.74
C SER A 222 28.15 25.73 -8.95
N PRO A 223 29.45 25.41 -9.07
CA PRO A 223 30.08 24.41 -8.21
C PRO A 223 29.95 24.68 -6.70
N ALA A 224 29.68 25.94 -6.31
CA ALA A 224 29.41 26.34 -4.93
C ALA A 224 27.93 26.19 -4.52
N GLY A 225 27.06 25.74 -5.43
CA GLY A 225 25.62 25.56 -5.21
C GLY A 225 24.77 26.83 -5.38
N GLU A 226 25.34 27.92 -5.92
CA GLU A 226 24.58 29.13 -6.22
C GLU A 226 23.75 28.93 -7.50
N PHE A 227 22.48 29.33 -7.47
CA PHE A 227 21.64 29.36 -8.66
C PHE A 227 22.08 30.45 -9.65
N LEU A 228 22.38 30.04 -10.88
CA LEU A 228 22.83 30.90 -11.98
C LEU A 228 21.74 31.13 -13.04
N GLY A 229 20.80 30.20 -13.19
CA GLY A 229 19.78 30.27 -14.24
C GLY A 229 19.05 28.95 -14.42
N GLU A 230 18.24 28.85 -15.46
CA GLU A 230 17.55 27.63 -15.88
C GLU A 230 17.53 27.53 -17.40
N TYR A 231 17.39 26.32 -17.92
CA TYR A 231 17.27 26.08 -19.34
C TYR A 231 16.34 24.90 -19.59
N GLY A 232 15.73 24.85 -20.77
CA GLY A 232 14.73 23.84 -21.03
C GLY A 232 14.25 23.78 -22.46
N VAL A 233 13.32 22.86 -22.66
CA VAL A 233 12.65 22.61 -23.94
C VAL A 233 11.16 22.47 -23.69
N ASP A 234 10.33 23.19 -24.46
CA ASP A 234 8.88 23.09 -24.39
C ASP A 234 8.26 22.98 -25.80
N VAL A 235 7.07 22.39 -25.90
CA VAL A 235 6.34 22.27 -27.16
C VAL A 235 5.70 23.61 -27.54
N SER A 236 6.16 24.21 -28.63
CA SER A 236 5.63 25.49 -29.09
C SER A 236 4.37 25.35 -29.96
N GLU A 237 4.31 24.34 -30.84
CA GLU A 237 3.27 24.22 -31.86
C GLU A 237 3.03 22.77 -32.31
N LYS A 238 1.79 22.47 -32.69
CA LYS A 238 1.33 21.15 -33.11
C LYS A 238 0.62 21.24 -34.47
N ILE A 239 0.72 20.21 -35.30
CA ILE A 239 0.11 20.17 -36.63
C ILE A 239 -0.95 19.05 -36.74
N GLY A 240 -1.98 19.32 -37.54
CA GLY A 240 -3.03 18.35 -37.84
C GLY A 240 -4.08 18.20 -36.74
N VAL A 241 -4.94 17.20 -36.90
CA VAL A 241 -6.02 16.86 -35.97
C VAL A 241 -5.91 15.40 -35.56
N GLY A 242 -6.34 15.09 -34.32
CA GLY A 242 -6.32 13.75 -33.75
C GLY A 242 -5.21 13.52 -32.71
N GLU A 243 -5.23 12.33 -32.12
CA GLU A 243 -4.19 11.84 -31.20
C GLU A 243 -3.37 10.72 -31.88
N PRO A 244 -2.06 10.58 -31.58
CA PRO A 244 -1.27 11.47 -30.72
C PRO A 244 -1.08 12.85 -31.35
N LYS A 245 -0.96 13.91 -30.54
CA LYS A 245 -0.66 15.24 -31.06
C LYS A 245 0.74 15.24 -31.68
N ARG A 246 0.85 15.89 -32.84
CA ARG A 246 2.07 15.88 -33.65
C ARG A 246 2.79 17.21 -33.50
N VAL A 247 3.92 17.21 -32.80
CA VAL A 247 4.71 18.42 -32.53
C VAL A 247 5.46 18.83 -33.79
N THR A 248 5.23 20.07 -34.24
CA THR A 248 5.86 20.63 -35.46
C THR A 248 6.92 21.69 -35.16
N ALA A 249 6.86 22.30 -33.97
CA ALA A 249 7.88 23.19 -33.45
C ALA A 249 7.98 23.10 -31.92
N MET A 250 9.19 23.29 -31.40
CA MET A 250 9.50 23.36 -29.98
C MET A 250 10.41 24.54 -29.67
N GLU A 251 10.30 25.10 -28.48
CA GLU A 251 11.16 26.18 -28.02
C GLU A 251 12.25 25.60 -27.14
N VAL A 252 13.47 26.05 -27.39
CA VAL A 252 14.59 25.91 -26.46
C VAL A 252 14.86 27.28 -25.86
N TRP A 253 15.04 27.32 -24.55
CA TRP A 253 15.17 28.59 -23.84
C TRP A 253 16.27 28.51 -22.78
N LEU A 254 16.88 29.66 -22.51
CA LEU A 254 17.92 29.87 -21.52
C LEU A 254 17.57 31.13 -20.71
N PHE A 255 17.32 30.93 -19.43
CA PHE A 255 17.14 31.97 -18.43
C PHE A 255 18.42 32.14 -17.62
N ASP A 256 18.83 33.39 -17.43
CA ASP A 256 19.99 33.78 -16.64
C ASP A 256 19.54 34.70 -15.51
N LYS A 257 19.99 34.43 -14.29
CA LYS A 257 19.67 35.26 -13.12
C LYS A 257 20.10 36.72 -13.29
N ASN A 258 21.14 36.97 -14.08
CA ASN A 258 21.70 38.30 -14.32
C ASN A 258 21.15 38.97 -15.59
N ASP A 259 20.38 38.27 -16.42
CA ASP A 259 19.75 38.83 -17.62
C ASP A 259 18.24 38.99 -17.41
N ILE A 260 17.70 40.15 -17.77
CA ILE A 260 16.26 40.40 -17.69
C ILE A 260 15.47 39.69 -18.79
N LYS A 261 16.14 39.19 -19.84
CA LYS A 261 15.52 38.51 -20.97
C LYS A 261 15.93 37.05 -20.99
N THR A 262 14.93 36.18 -21.17
CA THR A 262 15.17 34.79 -21.54
C THR A 262 15.56 34.72 -23.02
N ALA A 263 16.69 34.11 -23.32
CA ALA A 263 17.04 33.78 -24.69
C ALA A 263 16.19 32.60 -25.15
N THR A 264 15.41 32.77 -26.22
CA THR A 264 14.52 31.72 -26.73
C THR A 264 14.70 31.55 -28.23
N LYS A 265 14.84 30.30 -28.68
CA LYS A 265 14.82 29.92 -30.09
C LYS A 265 13.76 28.87 -30.34
N VAL A 266 13.04 28.98 -31.45
CA VAL A 266 11.99 28.05 -31.85
C VAL A 266 12.55 27.11 -32.92
N LEU A 267 12.72 25.85 -32.55
CA LEU A 267 13.16 24.76 -33.38
C LEU A 267 11.98 24.23 -34.21
N MET A 268 12.04 24.41 -35.53
CA MET A 268 10.94 24.12 -36.45
C MET A 268 11.24 22.92 -37.34
N SER A 269 10.21 22.11 -37.60
CA SER A 269 10.23 21.11 -38.67
C SER A 269 10.42 21.78 -40.04
N ALA A 270 10.92 21.02 -41.02
CA ALA A 270 11.12 21.56 -42.36
C ALA A 270 9.83 22.08 -43.01
N ASN A 271 8.69 21.40 -42.80
CA ASN A 271 7.41 21.91 -43.30
C ASN A 271 7.03 23.22 -42.59
N ALA A 272 7.16 23.26 -41.26
CA ALA A 272 6.80 24.44 -40.49
C ALA A 272 7.63 25.66 -40.88
N TYR A 273 8.93 25.47 -41.08
CA TYR A 273 9.85 26.55 -41.45
C TYR A 273 9.60 27.11 -42.86
N ASN A 274 8.89 26.38 -43.71
CA ASN A 274 8.50 26.81 -45.05
C ASN A 274 7.06 27.37 -45.11
N ASP A 275 6.30 27.31 -44.02
CA ASP A 275 4.96 27.91 -43.91
C ASP A 275 5.05 29.34 -43.39
N LEU A 276 4.75 30.32 -44.26
CA LEU A 276 4.82 31.74 -43.92
C LEU A 276 3.90 32.13 -42.75
N ALA A 277 2.68 31.59 -42.71
CA ALA A 277 1.72 31.94 -41.66
C ALA A 277 2.17 31.37 -40.31
N LEU A 278 2.76 30.18 -40.32
CA LEU A 278 3.29 29.55 -39.11
C LEU A 278 4.51 30.29 -38.56
N ARG A 279 5.44 30.69 -39.45
CA ARG A 279 6.61 31.48 -39.06
C ARG A 279 6.22 32.81 -38.42
N GLN A 280 5.36 33.59 -39.07
CA GLN A 280 4.92 34.89 -38.55
C GLN A 280 4.33 34.78 -37.14
N ARG A 281 3.60 33.69 -36.87
CA ARG A 281 3.03 33.43 -35.55
C ARG A 281 4.09 33.05 -34.51
N LEU A 282 5.10 32.27 -34.90
CA LEU A 282 6.15 31.78 -34.01
C LEU A 282 7.29 32.78 -33.81
N GLU A 283 7.46 33.77 -34.69
CA GLU A 283 8.45 34.87 -34.54
C GLU A 283 8.24 35.65 -33.24
N ALA A 284 7.00 35.72 -32.73
CA ALA A 284 6.70 36.35 -31.45
C ALA A 284 7.22 35.56 -30.23
N LYS A 285 7.52 34.27 -30.38
CA LYS A 285 8.03 33.40 -29.30
C LYS A 285 9.55 33.42 -29.17
N GLY A 286 10.27 33.61 -30.28
CA GLY A 286 11.72 33.59 -30.31
C GLY A 286 12.27 33.53 -31.73
N GLU A 287 13.59 33.45 -31.84
CA GLU A 287 14.24 33.33 -33.15
C GLU A 287 13.97 31.95 -33.77
N LEU A 288 13.52 31.93 -35.02
CA LEU A 288 13.14 30.70 -35.71
C LEU A 288 14.37 29.98 -36.28
N VAL A 289 14.47 28.68 -36.01
CA VAL A 289 15.56 27.83 -36.47
C VAL A 289 15.01 26.58 -37.14
N LEU A 290 15.43 26.34 -38.39
CA LEU A 290 15.19 25.05 -39.05
C LEU A 290 16.02 23.96 -38.38
N VAL A 291 15.36 22.87 -37.95
CA VAL A 291 16.02 21.70 -37.37
C VAL A 291 16.63 20.84 -38.46
N GLU A 292 17.90 20.50 -38.30
CA GLU A 292 18.65 19.58 -39.16
C GLU A 292 19.45 18.62 -38.28
N PRO A 293 19.69 17.37 -38.70
CA PRO A 293 20.54 16.44 -37.95
C PRO A 293 21.93 17.04 -37.73
N GLN A 294 22.49 16.87 -36.52
CA GLN A 294 23.80 17.36 -36.11
C GLN A 294 23.95 18.89 -36.10
N LYS A 295 22.85 19.63 -36.28
CA LYS A 295 22.88 21.08 -36.20
C LYS A 295 23.18 21.55 -34.78
N GLN A 296 24.07 22.51 -34.68
CA GLN A 296 24.42 23.21 -33.45
C GLN A 296 23.75 24.57 -33.41
N ILE A 297 23.11 24.87 -32.29
CA ILE A 297 22.28 26.05 -32.10
C ILE A 297 22.70 26.70 -30.79
N VAL A 298 23.15 27.96 -30.86
CA VAL A 298 23.71 28.65 -29.70
C VAL A 298 22.72 29.67 -29.16
N LEU A 299 22.42 29.60 -27.86
CA LEU A 299 21.65 30.61 -27.13
C LEU A 299 22.60 31.33 -26.18
N GLU A 300 22.47 32.65 -26.09
CA GLU A 300 23.35 33.48 -25.26
C GLU A 300 22.52 34.46 -24.45
N THR A 301 22.90 34.62 -23.19
CA THR A 301 22.47 35.68 -22.29
C THR A 301 23.67 36.56 -21.94
N GLU A 302 23.53 37.42 -20.93
CA GLU A 302 24.61 38.24 -20.40
C GLU A 302 25.78 37.41 -19.83
N THR A 303 25.50 36.35 -19.04
CA THR A 303 26.54 35.58 -18.34
C THR A 303 26.59 34.10 -18.70
N LEU A 304 25.66 33.61 -19.53
CA LEU A 304 25.57 32.20 -19.91
C LEU A 304 25.52 32.02 -21.43
N GLN A 305 26.07 30.91 -21.89
CA GLN A 305 25.95 30.44 -23.27
C GLN A 305 25.55 28.96 -23.26
N MET A 306 24.51 28.62 -24.01
CA MET A 306 24.02 27.26 -24.18
C MET A 306 24.21 26.81 -25.63
N LEU A 307 24.84 25.66 -25.81
CA LEU A 307 24.86 24.92 -27.07
C LEU A 307 23.79 23.86 -27.05
N VAL A 308 22.90 23.90 -28.03
CA VAL A 308 21.92 22.86 -28.32
C VAL A 308 22.37 22.09 -29.56
N THR A 309 22.60 20.79 -29.42
CA THR A 309 22.97 19.91 -30.52
C THR A 309 21.82 18.97 -30.84
N VAL A 310 21.40 18.92 -32.11
CA VAL A 310 20.40 17.97 -32.60
C VAL A 310 21.08 16.62 -32.84
N VAL A 311 21.09 15.75 -31.82
CA VAL A 311 21.78 14.46 -31.88
C VAL A 311 21.06 13.50 -32.82
N GLU A 312 19.73 13.45 -32.70
CA GLU A 312 18.89 12.57 -33.51
C GLU A 312 17.64 13.32 -33.95
N LEU A 313 17.22 13.08 -35.19
CA LEU A 313 16.01 13.65 -35.76
C LEU A 313 15.32 12.60 -36.64
N GLU A 314 14.10 12.24 -36.27
CA GLU A 314 13.21 11.40 -37.05
C GLU A 314 11.88 12.13 -37.27
N TYR A 315 11.49 12.27 -38.53
CA TYR A 315 10.20 12.84 -38.90
C TYR A 315 9.14 11.75 -38.92
N GLY A 316 7.93 12.09 -38.49
CA GLY A 316 6.81 11.15 -38.53
C GLY A 316 6.29 10.93 -39.93
N GLU A 317 5.94 9.69 -40.22
CA GLU A 317 5.31 9.28 -41.47
C GLU A 317 3.78 9.29 -41.32
N GLY A 318 3.04 9.64 -42.37
CA GLY A 318 1.59 9.63 -42.29
C GLY A 318 0.90 10.50 -43.34
N PRO A 319 -0.38 10.83 -43.12
CA PRO A 319 -1.20 11.58 -44.08
C PRO A 319 -0.91 13.09 -44.11
N LEU A 320 -0.08 13.59 -43.19
CA LEU A 320 0.36 14.99 -43.20
C LEU A 320 1.49 15.20 -44.23
N PRO A 321 1.76 16.45 -44.63
CA PRO A 321 2.90 16.75 -45.50
C PRO A 321 4.20 16.14 -44.95
N PRO A 322 5.13 15.71 -45.82
CA PRO A 322 6.43 15.19 -45.37
C PRO A 322 7.17 16.19 -44.49
N ASN A 323 7.98 15.68 -43.55
CA ASN A 323 8.82 16.46 -42.65
C ASN A 323 8.06 17.54 -41.87
N SER A 324 6.82 17.24 -41.47
CA SER A 324 5.93 18.21 -40.81
C SER A 324 5.80 18.07 -39.32
N TYR A 325 6.23 16.95 -38.74
CA TYR A 325 6.23 16.77 -37.30
C TYR A 325 7.30 15.77 -36.90
N PHE A 326 7.76 15.89 -35.66
CA PHE A 326 8.77 15.00 -35.11
C PHE A 326 8.11 13.68 -34.67
N GLU A 327 8.67 12.56 -35.12
CA GLU A 327 8.43 11.24 -34.53
C GLU A 327 9.29 11.10 -33.28
N ARG A 328 10.57 11.45 -33.42
CA ARG A 328 11.58 11.47 -32.37
C ARG A 328 12.57 12.59 -32.63
N ILE A 329 12.96 13.30 -31.59
CA ILE A 329 14.06 14.26 -31.64
C ILE A 329 14.81 14.23 -30.32
N THR A 330 16.11 14.06 -30.39
CA THR A 330 17.01 14.02 -29.23
C THR A 330 17.91 15.25 -29.28
N LEU A 331 17.87 16.02 -28.20
CA LEU A 331 18.62 17.25 -28.02
C LEU A 331 19.62 17.07 -26.88
N GLU A 332 20.85 17.46 -27.15
CA GLU A 332 21.88 17.63 -26.13
C GLU A 332 21.99 19.13 -25.83
N LEU A 333 21.87 19.49 -24.55
CA LEU A 333 21.93 20.85 -24.07
C LEU A 333 23.12 20.97 -23.12
N ALA A 334 24.11 21.76 -23.51
CA ALA A 334 25.31 22.01 -22.71
C ALA A 334 25.47 23.52 -22.48
N VAL A 335 25.76 23.92 -21.24
CA VAL A 335 25.80 25.32 -20.82
C VAL A 335 27.17 25.65 -20.25
N TRP A 336 27.71 26.81 -20.64
CA TRP A 336 28.96 27.38 -20.13
C TRP A 336 28.72 28.79 -19.60
N PRO A 337 29.54 29.25 -18.63
CA PRO A 337 29.62 30.66 -18.32
C PRO A 337 30.22 31.40 -19.53
N LYS A 338 29.56 32.47 -19.96
CA LYS A 338 30.05 33.36 -21.00
C LYS A 338 31.08 34.29 -20.39
N GLN A 339 32.33 34.22 -20.85
CA GLN A 339 33.32 35.24 -20.52
C GLN A 339 32.96 36.48 -21.33
N GLY A 340 32.68 37.58 -20.62
CA GLY A 340 32.29 38.87 -21.21
C GLY A 340 33.36 39.51 -22.07
#